data_AF-A0A518I9E7-F1
#
_entry.id   AF-A0A518I9E7-F1
#
_cell.length_a   1.000
_cell.length_b   1.000
_cell.length_c   1.000
_cell.angle_alpha   90.00
_cell.angle_beta   90.00
_cell.angle_gamma   90.00
#
_symmetry.space_group_name_H-M   'P 1'
#
loop_
_entity.id
_entity.type
_entity.pdbx_description
1 polymer ?
#
loop_
_entity_poly.entity_id
_entity_poly.type
_entity_poly.pdbx_seq_one_letter_code
_entity_poly.pdbx_strand_id
1 'polypeptide(L)'
;MSQDETLFHFGSDVDTYPLDQPLVLRSGIAVFTDDCEKVDESGDDVKFLKSLPEIEVWYGAITPSVSPFLAVTTPVQTRLPTARRVLELLRASCFESEHIKSLDVVNIPFPGYHPRTKNDEIHSDPQEQCLFAKDEKDQYELDDNINDPEWRLRDEQSRGCHASLRAAVLENHLYYVQIHAKPKVYDGSEYREYVIVFAVGVSRASGNLIGMVSFQVCHNLCD
;
A
#
# COMPACT_ATOMS: atom_id res chain seq x y z
N MET A 1 -16.09 18.96 19.65
CA MET A 1 -16.13 19.25 18.20
C MET A 1 -16.04 17.91 17.51
N SER A 2 -17.08 17.51 16.79
CA SER A 2 -17.12 16.26 16.01
C SER A 2 -16.07 16.38 14.91
N GLN A 3 -15.03 15.55 14.94
CA GLN A 3 -14.14 15.39 13.79
C GLN A 3 -14.89 14.53 12.78
N ASP A 4 -15.08 15.05 11.56
CA ASP A 4 -15.67 14.28 10.46
C ASP A 4 -14.72 13.13 10.10
N GLU A 5 -15.00 11.94 10.62
CA GLU A 5 -14.35 10.70 10.19
C GLU A 5 -15.03 10.24 8.91
N THR A 6 -14.38 10.44 7.77
CA THR A 6 -14.82 9.89 6.49
C THR A 6 -14.31 8.46 6.38
N LEU A 7 -15.22 7.49 6.22
CA LEU A 7 -14.84 6.11 5.99
C LEU A 7 -14.02 6.01 4.69
N PHE A 8 -12.90 5.31 4.73
CA PHE A 8 -12.11 5.03 3.54
C PHE A 8 -12.70 3.78 2.87
N HIS A 9 -13.64 4.00 1.95
CA HIS A 9 -14.33 2.91 1.26
C HIS A 9 -13.50 2.39 0.09
N PHE A 10 -13.11 1.11 0.16
CA PHE A 10 -12.61 0.36 -0.98
C PHE A 10 -13.79 -0.35 -1.65
N GLY A 11 -14.41 0.27 -2.65
CA GLY A 11 -15.62 -0.27 -3.27
C GLY A 11 -16.90 -0.10 -2.43
N SER A 12 -17.97 -0.78 -2.82
CA SER A 12 -19.35 -0.48 -2.39
C SER A 12 -19.83 -1.18 -1.11
N ASP A 13 -19.06 -2.11 -0.55
CA ASP A 13 -19.55 -2.99 0.52
C ASP A 13 -18.94 -2.64 1.89
N VAL A 14 -19.76 -2.71 2.94
CA VAL A 14 -19.40 -2.48 4.36
C VAL A 14 -18.63 -3.67 4.96
N ASP A 15 -18.19 -4.62 4.12
CA ASP A 15 -17.40 -5.78 4.52
C ASP A 15 -15.95 -5.31 4.79
N THR A 16 -15.38 -5.68 5.94
CA THR A 16 -14.00 -5.30 6.30
C THR A 16 -12.97 -6.09 5.50
N TYR A 17 -13.38 -7.18 4.86
CA TYR A 17 -12.54 -8.01 4.01
C TYR A 17 -11.85 -7.16 2.90
N PRO A 18 -10.54 -7.37 2.64
CA PRO A 18 -9.68 -8.45 3.12
C PRO A 18 -8.92 -8.15 4.42
N LEU A 19 -9.28 -7.06 5.08
CA LEU A 19 -8.73 -6.69 6.38
C LEU A 19 -9.67 -7.20 7.48
N ASP A 20 -9.20 -7.30 8.72
CA ASP A 20 -10.08 -7.59 9.86
C ASP A 20 -10.81 -6.34 10.37
N GLN A 21 -10.41 -5.16 9.88
CA GLN A 21 -10.96 -3.86 10.25
C GLN A 21 -10.94 -2.86 9.08
N PRO A 22 -11.89 -1.92 9.03
CA PRO A 22 -11.92 -0.92 7.99
C PRO A 22 -10.83 0.15 8.21
N LEU A 23 -10.45 0.80 7.10
CA LEU A 23 -9.65 2.01 7.14
C LEU A 23 -10.57 3.24 7.14
N VAL A 24 -10.17 4.27 7.87
CA VAL A 24 -10.83 5.58 7.90
C VAL A 24 -9.79 6.67 7.67
N LEU A 25 -10.22 7.80 7.09
CA LEU A 25 -9.35 8.95 6.95
C LEU A 25 -9.43 9.82 8.20
N ARG A 26 -8.34 9.85 8.95
CA ARG A 26 -8.15 10.76 10.07
C ARG A 26 -7.14 11.83 9.68
N SER A 27 -7.62 13.07 9.53
CA SER A 27 -6.78 14.22 9.12
C SER A 27 -5.99 13.97 7.83
N GLY A 28 -6.60 13.29 6.84
CA GLY A 28 -5.97 12.96 5.57
C GLY A 28 -5.05 11.72 5.60
N ILE A 29 -4.94 11.01 6.73
CA ILE A 29 -4.15 9.78 6.86
C ILE A 29 -5.11 8.60 7.05
N ALA A 30 -4.95 7.56 6.24
CA ALA A 30 -5.63 6.29 6.41
C ALA A 30 -5.12 5.57 7.66
N VAL A 31 -6.03 5.26 8.58
CA VAL A 31 -5.74 4.56 9.82
C VAL A 31 -6.80 3.48 10.04
N PHE A 32 -6.45 2.43 10.80
CA PHE A 32 -7.47 1.50 11.27
C PHE A 32 -8.38 2.17 12.30
N THR A 33 -9.65 1.78 12.34
CA THR A 33 -10.61 2.33 13.31
C THR A 33 -10.15 2.20 14.76
N ASP A 34 -9.51 1.10 15.14
CA ASP A 34 -8.99 0.93 16.50
C ASP A 34 -7.71 1.76 16.78
N ASP A 35 -7.10 2.37 15.76
CA ASP A 35 -5.89 3.20 15.90
C ASP A 35 -6.19 4.70 15.80
N CYS A 36 -7.40 5.13 15.40
CA CYS A 36 -7.99 6.39 15.87
C CYS A 36 -7.82 6.46 17.39
N GLU A 37 -7.93 7.59 18.09
CA GLU A 37 -7.52 7.71 19.51
C GLU A 37 -6.04 7.43 19.85
N LYS A 38 -5.36 6.41 19.28
CA LYS A 38 -3.95 6.07 19.54
C LYS A 38 -2.99 6.91 18.72
N VAL A 39 -3.39 7.37 17.52
CA VAL A 39 -2.54 8.25 16.70
C VAL A 39 -2.32 9.58 17.43
N ASP A 40 -1.05 9.91 17.68
CA ASP A 40 -0.61 11.24 18.10
C ASP A 40 -0.55 12.18 16.88
N GLU A 41 -1.55 13.04 16.73
CA GLU A 41 -1.66 14.02 15.64
C GLU A 41 -0.50 15.03 15.60
N SER A 42 0.23 15.18 16.71
CA SER A 42 1.41 16.05 16.82
C SER A 42 2.74 15.30 16.63
N GLY A 43 2.68 13.97 16.51
CA GLY A 43 3.81 13.08 16.36
C GLY A 43 4.54 13.25 15.03
N ASP A 44 5.80 12.82 15.00
CA ASP A 44 6.66 13.00 13.83
C ASP A 44 6.18 12.21 12.61
N ASP A 45 5.56 11.04 12.81
CA ASP A 45 4.96 10.27 11.71
C ASP A 45 3.85 11.05 11.01
N VAL A 46 2.93 11.66 11.78
CA VAL A 46 1.80 12.40 11.22
C VAL A 46 2.27 13.64 10.48
N LYS A 47 3.26 14.36 11.03
CA LYS A 47 3.89 15.51 10.35
C LYS A 47 4.55 15.08 9.04
N PHE A 48 5.29 13.98 9.06
CA PHE A 48 5.95 13.44 7.88
C PHE A 48 4.93 13.01 6.82
N LEU A 49 3.93 12.21 7.18
CA LEU A 49 2.91 11.72 6.26
C LEU A 49 2.09 12.86 5.63
N LYS A 50 1.75 13.90 6.40
CA LYS A 50 1.08 15.12 5.88
C LYS A 50 1.97 15.98 4.99
N SER A 51 3.29 15.79 5.02
CA SER A 51 4.23 16.51 4.15
C SER A 51 4.43 15.83 2.78
N LEU A 52 3.98 14.58 2.64
CA LEU A 52 4.05 13.87 1.38
C LEU A 52 3.09 14.49 0.35
N PRO A 53 3.50 14.60 -0.92
CA PRO A 53 2.61 15.09 -1.96
C PRO A 53 1.45 14.12 -2.18
N GLU A 54 0.29 14.67 -2.55
CA GLU A 54 -0.80 13.87 -3.10
C GLU A 54 -0.35 13.27 -4.43
N ILE A 55 -0.55 11.96 -4.59
CA ILE A 55 -0.23 11.23 -5.82
C ILE A 55 -1.39 10.31 -6.15
N GLU A 56 -1.40 9.82 -7.38
CA GLU A 56 -2.32 8.78 -7.82
C GLU A 56 -1.56 7.47 -8.00
N VAL A 57 -2.31 6.36 -8.01
CA VAL A 57 -1.72 5.07 -8.35
C VAL A 57 -1.13 5.15 -9.75
N TRP A 58 0.12 4.74 -9.84
CA TRP A 58 0.88 4.78 -11.08
C TRP A 58 0.41 3.74 -12.09
N TYR A 59 0.20 2.50 -11.65
CA TYR A 59 -0.08 1.37 -12.52
C TYR A 59 -1.57 0.97 -12.52
N GLY A 60 -2.15 0.81 -13.71
CA GLY A 60 -3.53 0.39 -13.94
C GLY A 60 -4.34 1.39 -14.78
N ALA A 61 -5.55 1.01 -15.17
CA ALA A 61 -6.42 1.83 -16.04
C ALA A 61 -7.23 2.90 -15.28
N ILE A 62 -7.32 2.80 -13.96
CA ILE A 62 -7.91 3.82 -13.09
C ILE A 62 -6.77 4.46 -12.29
N THR A 63 -6.82 5.77 -12.06
CA THR A 63 -5.82 6.51 -11.27
C THR A 63 -6.41 7.01 -9.94
N PRO A 64 -6.83 6.11 -9.02
CA PRO A 64 -7.31 6.55 -7.72
C PRO A 64 -6.18 7.23 -6.95
N SER A 65 -6.54 8.17 -6.08
CA SER A 65 -5.60 8.82 -5.19
C SER A 65 -4.96 7.81 -4.24
N VAL A 66 -3.71 8.06 -3.89
CA VAL A 66 -2.97 7.32 -2.87
C VAL A 66 -3.03 8.11 -1.58
N SER A 67 -3.45 7.46 -0.50
CA SER A 67 -3.53 8.08 0.81
C SER A 67 -2.34 7.68 1.68
N PRO A 68 -1.75 8.62 2.45
CA PRO A 68 -0.81 8.27 3.51
C PRO A 68 -1.45 7.30 4.50
N PHE A 69 -0.67 6.39 5.08
CA PHE A 69 -1.15 5.33 5.96
C PHE A 69 -0.33 5.27 7.25
N LEU A 70 -1.01 5.01 8.36
CA LEU A 70 -0.39 4.78 9.67
C LEU A 70 -1.14 3.68 10.44
N ALA A 71 -0.39 2.70 10.94
CA ALA A 71 -0.85 1.74 11.93
C ALA A 71 0.05 1.80 13.18
N VAL A 72 -0.58 2.01 14.34
CA VAL A 72 0.14 2.13 15.62
C VAL A 72 0.59 0.75 16.06
N THR A 73 1.89 0.59 16.35
CA THR A 73 2.45 -0.72 16.72
C THR A 73 2.61 -0.83 18.23
N THR A 74 2.18 -1.96 18.80
CA THR A 74 2.44 -2.30 20.21
C THR A 74 2.81 -3.78 20.29
N PRO A 75 4.04 -4.14 20.72
CA PRO A 75 5.14 -3.24 21.07
C PRO A 75 5.69 -2.47 19.86
N VAL A 76 6.37 -1.35 20.14
CA VAL A 76 7.10 -0.55 19.15
C VAL A 76 8.11 -1.43 18.40
N GLN A 77 8.15 -1.30 17.07
CA GLN A 77 9.08 -2.05 16.23
C GLN A 77 10.44 -1.34 16.18
N THR A 78 11.51 -2.02 16.60
CA THR A 78 12.89 -1.48 16.60
C THR A 78 13.80 -2.14 15.57
N ARG A 79 13.26 -3.11 14.83
CA ARG A 79 13.96 -3.88 13.79
C ARG A 79 13.01 -4.13 12.62
N LEU A 80 13.56 -4.55 11.49
CA LEU A 80 12.75 -4.99 10.36
C LEU A 80 11.85 -6.17 10.77
N PRO A 81 10.51 -6.05 10.66
CA PRO A 81 9.58 -7.14 10.92
C PRO A 81 9.69 -8.19 9.81
N THR A 82 9.22 -9.42 10.03
CA THR A 82 9.03 -10.37 8.93
C THR A 82 7.80 -10.00 8.11
N ALA A 83 7.69 -10.53 6.89
CA ALA A 83 6.50 -10.36 6.05
C ALA A 83 5.21 -10.80 6.78
N ARG A 84 5.25 -11.90 7.54
CA ARG A 84 4.14 -12.33 8.40
C ARG A 84 3.73 -11.23 9.37
N ARG A 85 4.72 -10.65 10.06
CA ARG A 85 4.45 -9.59 11.04
C ARG A 85 3.92 -8.32 10.38
N VAL A 86 4.34 -8.00 9.16
CA VAL A 86 3.78 -6.89 8.38
C VAL A 86 2.31 -7.15 8.07
N LEU A 87 1.95 -8.35 7.60
CA LEU A 87 0.57 -8.72 7.32
C LEU A 87 -0.31 -8.68 8.58
N GLU A 88 0.21 -9.12 9.73
CA GLU A 88 -0.47 -8.98 11.02
C GLU A 88 -0.72 -7.51 11.40
N LEU A 89 0.28 -6.63 11.20
CA LEU A 89 0.16 -5.21 11.49
C LEU A 89 -0.77 -4.48 10.50
N LEU A 90 -0.83 -4.95 9.25
CA LEU A 90 -1.82 -4.56 8.25
C LEU A 90 -3.18 -5.21 8.49
N ARG A 91 -3.30 -6.08 9.49
CA ARG A 91 -4.55 -6.74 9.85
C ARG A 91 -5.18 -7.49 8.67
N ALA A 92 -4.33 -8.08 7.82
CA ALA A 92 -4.78 -8.92 6.72
C ALA A 92 -5.47 -10.16 7.30
N SER A 93 -6.79 -10.27 7.11
CA SER A 93 -7.58 -11.39 7.64
C SER A 93 -7.45 -12.63 6.75
N CYS A 94 -7.17 -12.41 5.48
CA CYS A 94 -6.89 -13.41 4.46
C CYS A 94 -5.68 -12.96 3.64
N PHE A 95 -4.69 -13.83 3.52
CA PHE A 95 -3.57 -13.65 2.62
C PHE A 95 -3.31 -14.97 1.92
N GLU A 96 -3.59 -15.02 0.63
CA GLU A 96 -3.58 -16.23 -0.18
C GLU A 96 -2.54 -16.12 -1.29
N SER A 97 -1.43 -16.86 -1.14
CA SER A 97 -0.37 -16.90 -2.14
C SER A 97 0.15 -18.31 -2.30
N GLU A 98 0.08 -18.85 -3.51
CA GLU A 98 0.60 -20.19 -3.84
C GLU A 98 2.13 -20.20 -3.98
N HIS A 99 2.76 -19.04 -4.11
CA HIS A 99 4.17 -18.91 -4.48
C HIS A 99 5.07 -18.50 -3.31
N ILE A 100 4.51 -17.90 -2.26
CA ILE A 100 5.26 -17.54 -1.06
C ILE A 100 5.46 -18.78 -0.18
N LYS A 101 6.67 -19.34 -0.23
CA LYS A 101 7.04 -20.53 0.57
C LYS A 101 7.09 -20.25 2.07
N SER A 102 7.45 -19.03 2.46
CA SER A 102 7.55 -18.62 3.87
C SER A 102 7.34 -17.12 4.01
N LEU A 103 6.54 -16.74 5.00
CA LEU A 103 6.35 -15.37 5.44
C LEU A 103 7.26 -14.99 6.61
N ASP A 104 8.06 -15.94 7.13
CA ASP A 104 8.97 -15.73 8.28
C ASP A 104 10.34 -15.21 7.83
N VAL A 105 10.33 -14.30 6.86
CA VAL A 105 11.51 -13.66 6.27
C VAL A 105 11.29 -12.15 6.14
N VAL A 106 12.37 -11.37 6.15
CA VAL A 106 12.34 -9.91 5.95
C VAL A 106 12.30 -9.54 4.45
N ASN A 107 13.07 -10.27 3.64
CA ASN A 107 13.14 -10.06 2.20
C ASN A 107 12.48 -11.24 1.49
N ILE A 108 11.56 -10.97 0.56
CA ILE A 108 10.93 -11.98 -0.30
C ILE A 108 11.41 -11.75 -1.74
N PRO A 109 12.44 -12.48 -2.20
CA PRO A 109 12.91 -12.43 -3.58
C PRO A 109 12.15 -13.44 -4.46
N PHE A 110 12.34 -13.35 -5.79
CA PHE A 110 11.87 -14.35 -6.75
C PHE A 110 12.43 -15.78 -6.46
N PRO A 111 11.65 -16.87 -6.62
CA PRO A 111 10.25 -16.97 -7.08
C PRO A 111 9.23 -16.81 -5.93
N GLY A 112 9.59 -16.14 -4.84
CA GLY A 112 8.69 -15.90 -3.71
C GLY A 112 7.55 -14.93 -4.01
N TYR A 113 7.67 -14.02 -4.99
CA TYR A 113 6.58 -13.16 -5.47
C TYR A 113 6.41 -13.34 -6.99
N HIS A 114 5.18 -13.22 -7.48
CA HIS A 114 4.86 -13.36 -8.90
C HIS A 114 3.91 -12.23 -9.28
N PRO A 115 4.44 -11.12 -9.81
CA PRO A 115 3.63 -9.96 -10.11
C PRO A 115 2.56 -10.35 -11.12
N ARG A 116 1.39 -9.74 -10.99
CA ARG A 116 0.29 -9.86 -11.96
C ARG A 116 -0.29 -11.27 -12.04
N THR A 117 -0.47 -11.86 -10.87
CA THR A 117 -1.24 -13.10 -10.73
C THR A 117 -2.42 -12.85 -9.81
N LYS A 118 -3.37 -13.80 -9.75
CA LYS A 118 -4.51 -13.71 -8.83
C LYS A 118 -4.14 -13.98 -7.35
N ASN A 119 -2.84 -14.09 -7.05
CA ASN A 119 -2.33 -14.29 -5.71
C ASN A 119 -2.21 -12.96 -4.97
N ASP A 120 -2.41 -12.98 -3.66
CA ASP A 120 -1.91 -11.92 -2.81
C ASP A 120 -0.37 -11.91 -2.84
N GLU A 121 0.20 -10.72 -2.73
CA GLU A 121 1.63 -10.50 -2.86
C GLU A 121 2.16 -9.71 -1.67
N ILE A 122 3.37 -10.07 -1.23
CA ILE A 122 4.19 -9.24 -0.36
C ILE A 122 5.66 -9.40 -0.78
N HIS A 123 6.31 -8.29 -1.09
CA HIS A 123 7.71 -8.26 -1.52
C HIS A 123 8.38 -6.95 -1.13
N SER A 124 9.70 -6.88 -1.32
CA SER A 124 10.51 -5.68 -1.01
C SER A 124 11.22 -5.11 -2.23
N ASP A 125 10.81 -5.54 -3.43
CA ASP A 125 11.37 -5.06 -4.71
C ASP A 125 10.70 -3.73 -5.13
N PRO A 126 11.42 -2.59 -5.12
CA PRO A 126 10.87 -1.30 -5.51
C PRO A 126 10.51 -1.18 -7.00
N GLN A 127 11.00 -2.07 -7.86
CA GLN A 127 10.69 -2.02 -9.29
C GLN A 127 9.39 -2.74 -9.65
N GLU A 128 8.85 -3.58 -8.76
CA GLU A 128 7.65 -4.38 -9.05
C GLU A 128 6.40 -3.94 -8.29
N GLN A 129 6.49 -2.83 -7.56
CA GLN A 129 5.35 -2.22 -6.89
C GLN A 129 4.42 -1.51 -7.88
N CYS A 130 3.14 -1.33 -7.51
CA CYS A 130 2.11 -0.75 -8.38
C CYS A 130 1.68 0.69 -8.02
N LEU A 131 2.11 1.22 -6.88
CA LEU A 131 1.70 2.52 -6.35
C LEU A 131 2.44 3.71 -6.99
N PHE A 132 3.76 3.63 -7.14
CA PHE A 132 4.62 4.73 -7.58
C PHE A 132 5.15 4.52 -9.01
N ALA A 133 5.60 5.61 -9.63
CA ALA A 133 6.32 5.55 -10.90
C ALA A 133 7.61 4.73 -10.74
N LYS A 134 7.86 3.83 -11.71
CA LYS A 134 9.09 3.01 -11.74
C LYS A 134 10.30 3.87 -12.10
N ASP A 135 11.50 3.36 -11.78
CA ASP A 135 12.73 4.01 -12.21
C ASP A 135 12.89 3.83 -13.74
N GLU A 136 13.42 4.87 -14.39
CA GLU A 136 13.35 5.18 -15.83
C GLU A 136 13.73 4.07 -16.83
N LYS A 137 14.28 2.93 -16.40
CA LYS A 137 14.81 1.90 -17.31
C LYS A 137 13.76 1.06 -18.02
N ASP A 138 12.54 0.96 -17.48
CA ASP A 138 11.46 0.13 -18.06
C ASP A 138 10.38 0.96 -18.78
N GLN A 139 10.49 2.30 -18.76
CA GLN A 139 9.45 3.22 -19.28
C GLN A 139 9.58 3.53 -20.78
N TYR A 140 10.66 3.10 -21.45
CA TYR A 140 10.97 3.55 -22.81
C TYR A 140 10.21 2.86 -23.95
N GLU A 141 9.35 1.87 -23.68
CA GLU A 141 8.79 1.06 -24.77
C GLU A 141 7.31 1.29 -25.13
N LEU A 142 6.50 2.07 -24.39
CA LEU A 142 5.04 2.02 -24.60
C LEU A 142 4.22 3.32 -24.50
N ASP A 143 4.76 4.50 -24.18
CA ASP A 143 3.91 5.68 -23.98
C ASP A 143 4.16 6.81 -24.99
N ASP A 144 3.16 7.08 -25.84
CA ASP A 144 3.12 8.21 -26.78
C ASP A 144 3.17 9.58 -26.06
N ASN A 145 2.98 9.60 -24.74
CA ASN A 145 2.95 10.80 -23.89
C ASN A 145 4.30 11.18 -23.24
N ILE A 146 5.42 10.55 -23.59
CA ILE A 146 6.76 10.84 -23.03
C ILE A 146 7.17 12.34 -23.11
N ASN A 147 6.58 13.09 -24.05
CA ASN A 147 6.85 14.52 -24.21
C ASN A 147 5.85 15.44 -23.49
N ASP A 148 4.85 14.91 -22.79
CA ASP A 148 3.90 15.69 -22.00
C ASP A 148 4.56 16.16 -20.68
N PRO A 149 4.73 17.48 -20.46
CA PRO A 149 5.30 18.01 -19.23
C PRO A 149 4.50 17.67 -17.97
N GLU A 150 3.17 17.54 -18.06
CA GLU A 150 2.33 17.20 -16.91
C GLU A 150 2.57 15.75 -16.48
N TRP A 151 2.72 14.85 -17.44
CA TRP A 151 3.05 13.45 -17.19
C TRP A 151 4.41 13.32 -16.51
N ARG A 152 5.44 14.04 -17.02
CA ARG A 152 6.77 14.04 -16.40
C ARG A 152 6.77 14.57 -14.97
N LEU A 153 6.01 15.62 -14.69
CA LEU A 153 5.89 16.17 -13.35
C LEU A 153 5.22 15.16 -12.40
N ARG A 154 4.17 14.46 -12.87
CA ARG A 154 3.49 13.40 -12.13
C ARG A 154 4.45 12.26 -11.77
N ASP A 155 5.27 11.81 -12.71
CA ASP A 155 6.31 10.81 -12.49
C ASP A 155 7.33 11.24 -11.44
N GLU A 156 7.86 12.46 -11.59
CA GLU A 156 8.86 13.03 -10.67
C GLU A 156 8.29 13.17 -9.26
N GLN A 157 7.05 13.64 -9.12
CA GLN A 157 6.35 13.73 -7.83
C GLN A 157 6.12 12.35 -7.21
N SER A 158 5.73 11.36 -8.02
CA SER A 158 5.53 9.98 -7.59
C SER A 158 6.83 9.33 -7.11
N ARG A 159 7.92 9.44 -7.88
CA ARG A 159 9.26 8.96 -7.49
C ARG A 159 9.80 9.69 -6.26
N GLY A 160 9.60 11.01 -6.18
CA GLY A 160 10.00 11.82 -5.03
C GLY A 160 9.27 11.42 -3.75
N CYS A 161 7.97 11.13 -3.85
CA CYS A 161 7.15 10.60 -2.76
C CYS A 161 7.69 9.24 -2.28
N HIS A 162 7.95 8.32 -3.21
CA HIS A 162 8.51 7.00 -2.93
C HIS A 162 9.87 7.09 -2.21
N ALA A 163 10.78 7.91 -2.72
CA ALA A 163 12.10 8.12 -2.13
C ALA A 163 12.01 8.71 -0.72
N SER A 164 11.10 9.66 -0.51
CA SER A 164 10.85 10.27 0.80
C SER A 164 10.31 9.25 1.81
N LEU A 165 9.35 8.42 1.39
CA LEU A 165 8.82 7.34 2.22
C LEU A 165 9.90 6.32 2.59
N ARG A 166 10.72 5.89 1.63
CA ARG A 166 11.86 4.99 1.90
C ARG A 166 12.81 5.62 2.92
N ALA A 167 13.15 6.89 2.79
CA ALA A 167 14.05 7.56 3.72
C ALA A 167 13.50 7.66 5.16
N ALA A 168 12.17 7.60 5.35
CA ALA A 168 11.53 7.70 6.66
C ALA A 168 11.47 6.36 7.42
N VAL A 169 11.66 5.22 6.74
CA VAL A 169 11.52 3.89 7.33
C VAL A 169 12.86 3.21 7.63
N LEU A 170 12.88 2.30 8.60
CA LEU A 170 14.07 1.56 9.03
C LEU A 170 14.78 0.95 7.82
N GLU A 171 16.10 1.16 7.74
CA GLU A 171 16.98 0.61 6.68
C GLU A 171 16.54 0.94 5.24
N ASN A 172 15.68 1.94 5.03
CA ASN A 172 15.05 2.27 3.74
C ASN A 172 14.23 1.12 3.15
N HIS A 173 13.72 0.24 4.03
CA HIS A 173 13.05 -1.01 3.68
C HIS A 173 11.54 -0.83 3.67
N LEU A 174 10.96 -1.00 2.48
CA LEU A 174 9.51 -1.04 2.29
C LEU A 174 9.06 -2.45 1.92
N TYR A 175 7.88 -2.79 2.42
CA TYR A 175 7.06 -3.90 1.97
C TYR A 175 6.00 -3.35 1.03
N TYR A 176 5.92 -3.93 -0.15
CA TYR A 176 4.85 -3.72 -1.10
C TYR A 176 3.90 -4.89 -0.97
N VAL A 177 2.63 -4.60 -0.69
CA VAL A 177 1.63 -5.62 -0.38
C VAL A 177 0.43 -5.43 -1.29
N GLN A 178 -0.05 -6.51 -1.87
CA GLN A 178 -1.27 -6.57 -2.67
C GLN A 178 -2.20 -7.58 -2.02
N ILE A 179 -3.40 -7.17 -1.65
CA ILE A 179 -4.40 -8.04 -1.02
C ILE A 179 -5.72 -7.89 -1.77
N HIS A 180 -6.19 -9.00 -2.33
CA HIS A 180 -7.41 -9.01 -3.11
C HIS A 180 -8.65 -8.88 -2.25
N ALA A 181 -9.63 -8.12 -2.74
CA ALA A 181 -10.96 -8.07 -2.17
C ALA A 181 -11.68 -9.42 -2.28
N LYS A 182 -12.81 -9.54 -1.58
CA LYS A 182 -13.57 -10.77 -1.48
C LYS A 182 -13.97 -11.25 -2.86
N PRO A 183 -13.78 -12.55 -3.17
CA PRO A 183 -14.25 -13.06 -4.43
C PRO A 183 -15.77 -12.93 -4.52
N LYS A 184 -16.23 -12.37 -5.63
CA LYS A 184 -17.63 -12.32 -6.03
C LYS A 184 -17.87 -13.43 -7.05
N VAL A 185 -19.05 -14.02 -7.01
CA VAL A 185 -19.45 -15.05 -7.98
C VAL A 185 -20.42 -14.40 -8.96
N TYR A 186 -20.04 -14.36 -10.23
CA TYR A 186 -20.90 -13.90 -11.32
C TYR A 186 -20.93 -14.96 -12.41
N ASP A 187 -22.14 -15.41 -12.77
CA ASP A 187 -22.37 -16.46 -13.77
C ASP A 187 -21.53 -17.74 -13.54
N GLY A 188 -21.42 -18.16 -12.28
CA GLY A 188 -20.66 -19.35 -11.88
C GLY A 188 -19.13 -19.21 -11.92
N SER A 189 -18.61 -18.04 -12.28
CA SER A 189 -17.17 -17.72 -12.26
C SER A 189 -16.83 -16.83 -11.07
N GLU A 190 -15.74 -17.16 -10.39
CA GLU A 190 -15.21 -16.36 -9.30
C GLU A 190 -14.32 -15.23 -9.84
N TYR A 191 -14.61 -14.00 -9.42
CA TYR A 191 -13.82 -12.82 -9.76
C TYR A 191 -13.58 -11.96 -8.53
N ARG A 192 -12.40 -11.35 -8.46
CA ARG A 192 -12.05 -10.36 -7.43
C ARG A 192 -12.18 -8.99 -8.10
N GLU A 193 -12.93 -8.07 -7.50
CA GLU A 193 -13.21 -6.79 -8.16
C GLU A 193 -12.05 -5.81 -8.00
N TYR A 194 -11.47 -5.77 -6.80
CA TYR A 194 -10.41 -4.84 -6.44
C TYR A 194 -9.26 -5.54 -5.71
N VAL A 195 -8.12 -4.87 -5.68
CA VAL A 195 -6.93 -5.21 -4.90
C VAL A 195 -6.55 -3.97 -4.09
N ILE A 196 -6.38 -4.14 -2.78
CA ILE A 196 -5.80 -3.11 -1.91
C ILE A 196 -4.29 -3.20 -2.03
N VAL A 197 -3.66 -2.07 -2.31
CA VAL A 197 -2.21 -1.97 -2.50
C VAL A 197 -1.59 -1.10 -1.42
N PHE A 198 -0.52 -1.59 -0.81
CA PHE A 198 0.23 -0.90 0.23
C PHE A 198 1.70 -0.78 -0.16
N ALA A 199 2.32 0.32 0.26
CA ALA A 199 3.77 0.44 0.41
C ALA A 199 4.05 0.91 1.83
N VAL A 200 4.55 0.01 2.69
CA VAL A 200 4.67 0.25 4.13
C VAL A 200 6.03 -0.14 4.68
N GLY A 201 6.47 0.55 5.72
CA GLY A 201 7.68 0.22 6.44
C GLY A 201 7.61 0.72 7.88
N VAL A 202 8.56 0.26 8.70
CA VAL A 202 8.61 0.69 10.10
C VAL A 202 9.23 2.08 10.18
N SER A 203 8.51 3.04 10.73
CA SER A 203 9.00 4.41 10.95
C SER A 203 10.27 4.42 11.80
N ARG A 204 11.27 5.20 11.38
CA ARG A 204 12.49 5.46 12.16
C ARG A 204 12.21 6.27 13.43
N ALA A 205 11.16 7.09 13.42
CA ALA A 205 10.87 8.02 14.50
C ALA A 205 10.14 7.35 15.67
N SER A 206 9.16 6.49 15.35
CA SER A 206 8.21 5.94 16.33
C SER A 206 8.21 4.42 16.42
N GLY A 207 8.74 3.72 15.41
CA GLY A 207 8.57 2.28 15.21
C GLY A 207 7.13 1.84 14.85
N ASN A 208 6.23 2.77 14.52
CA ASN A 208 4.93 2.47 13.92
C ASN A 208 5.10 1.94 12.49
N LEU A 209 4.06 1.32 11.94
CA LEU A 209 4.01 1.01 10.52
C LEU A 209 3.45 2.23 9.79
N ILE A 210 4.24 2.85 8.91
CA ILE A 210 3.84 4.00 8.11
C ILE A 210 3.94 3.66 6.63
N GLY A 211 3.19 4.35 5.79
CA GLY A 211 3.24 4.07 4.37
C GLY A 211 2.25 4.84 3.54
N MET A 212 1.89 4.24 2.42
CA MET A 212 0.89 4.71 1.47
C MET A 212 -0.03 3.54 1.15
N VAL A 213 -1.32 3.82 0.96
CA VAL A 213 -2.36 2.85 0.61
C VAL A 213 -3.23 3.38 -0.52
N SER A 214 -3.64 2.49 -1.42
CA SER A 214 -4.70 2.75 -2.38
C SER A 214 -5.36 1.44 -2.78
N PHE A 215 -6.14 1.45 -3.85
CA PHE A 215 -6.73 0.28 -4.46
C PHE A 215 -6.65 0.33 -5.97
N GLN A 216 -6.85 -0.82 -6.61
CA GLN A 216 -6.98 -0.94 -8.06
C GLN A 216 -8.05 -1.97 -8.41
N VAL A 217 -8.55 -1.90 -9.64
CA VAL A 217 -9.37 -3.00 -10.20
C VAL A 217 -8.45 -4.19 -10.45
N CYS A 218 -8.86 -5.38 -10.02
CA CYS A 218 -8.03 -6.59 -10.08
C CYS A 218 -7.54 -6.90 -11.50
N HIS A 219 -8.41 -6.82 -12.52
CA HIS A 219 -8.04 -7.01 -13.94
C HIS A 219 -6.87 -6.12 -14.38
N ASN A 220 -6.72 -4.91 -13.82
CA ASN A 220 -5.62 -4.03 -14.22
C ASN A 220 -4.27 -4.47 -13.66
N LEU A 221 -4.28 -5.21 -12.54
CA LEU A 221 -3.07 -5.67 -11.88
C LEU A 221 -2.74 -7.12 -12.25
N CYS A 222 -3.74 -7.97 -12.45
CA CYS A 222 -3.61 -9.43 -12.46
C CYS A 222 -3.67 -10.07 -13.86
N ASP A 223 -3.93 -9.28 -14.89
CA ASP A 223 -3.92 -9.69 -16.31
C ASP A 223 -2.63 -9.21 -16.99
#